data_AF-A0A2B7YNC8-F1
#
_entry.id   AF-A0A2B7YNC8-F1
#
_cell.length_a   1.000
_cell.length_b   1.000
_cell.length_c   1.000
_cell.angle_alpha   90.00
_cell.angle_beta   90.00
_cell.angle_gamma   90.00
#
_symmetry.space_group_name_H-M   'P 1'
#
loop_
_entity.id
_entity.type
_entity.pdbx_description
1 polymer ?
#
loop_
_entity_poly.entity_id
_entity_poly.type
_entity_poly.pdbx_seq_one_letter_code
_entity_poly.pdbx_strand_id
1 'polypeptide(L)' 'MSFIKLKIKLKQLFCRHKNKGWMKKKSTFQCLSGDEIFLVCRDCGKILDEKFIEHEGMGWK' A
#
# COMPACT_ATOMS: atom_id res chain seq x y z
N MET A 1 9.04 -24.33 -12.21
CA MET A 1 8.43 -23.45 -11.18
C MET A 1 8.59 -22.01 -11.63
N SER A 2 7.51 -21.23 -11.74
CA SER A 2 7.58 -19.83 -12.17
C SER A 2 8.45 -19.04 -11.18
N PHE A 3 9.59 -18.53 -11.61
CA PHE A 3 10.64 -17.88 -10.79
C PHE A 3 10.14 -16.75 -9.87
N ILE A 4 8.98 -16.16 -10.17
CA ILE A 4 8.32 -15.09 -9.41
C ILE A 4 7.86 -15.57 -8.02
N LYS A 5 7.43 -16.84 -7.90
CA LYS A 5 6.83 -17.40 -6.67
C LYS A 5 7.85 -17.78 -5.59
N LEU A 6 9.10 -18.05 -5.97
CA LEU A 6 10.17 -18.34 -5.00
C LEU A 6 10.77 -17.04 -4.42
N LYS A 7 10.84 -15.99 -5.24
CA LYS A 7 11.41 -14.68 -4.87
C LYS A 7 10.62 -13.93 -3.79
N ILE A 8 9.30 -14.04 -3.78
CA ILE A 8 8.46 -13.43 -2.73
C ILE A 8 8.59 -14.17 -1.40
N LYS A 9 8.83 -15.49 -1.43
CA LYS A 9 9.01 -16.32 -0.23
C LYS A 9 10.30 -16.01 0.53
N LEU A 10 11.38 -15.63 -0.15
CA LEU A 10 12.62 -15.15 0.50
C LEU A 10 12.48 -13.74 1.08
N LYS A 11 11.77 -12.83 0.37
CA LYS A 11 11.46 -11.48 0.84
C LYS A 11 10.64 -11.45 2.14
N GLN A 12 9.92 -12.54 2.41
CA GLN A 12 9.03 -12.71 3.56
C GLN A 12 9.73 -13.29 4.79
N LEU A 13 10.90 -13.94 4.66
CA LEU A 13 11.59 -14.56 5.80
C LEU A 13 12.51 -13.59 6.58
N PHE A 14 12.90 -12.46 5.97
CA PHE A 14 13.76 -11.41 6.56
C PHE A 14 13.04 -10.08 6.80
N CYS A 15 11.71 -10.09 6.69
CA CYS A 15 10.87 -8.92 6.94
C CYS A 15 10.99 -8.47 8.43
N ARG A 16 11.39 -7.22 8.68
CA ARG A 16 11.41 -6.59 10.02
C ARG A 16 10.86 -5.15 9.98
N HIS A 17 9.90 -4.95 9.08
CA HIS A 17 9.64 -3.73 8.32
C HIS A 17 9.86 -2.39 9.05
N LYS A 18 11.04 -1.82 8.79
CA LYS A 18 11.40 -0.40 8.98
C LYS A 18 10.94 0.48 7.81
N ASN A 19 10.86 -0.08 6.60
CA ASN A 19 10.54 0.64 5.37
C ASN A 19 9.07 0.47 4.99
N LYS A 20 8.28 1.45 5.44
CA LYS A 20 6.83 1.50 5.26
C LYS A 20 6.50 2.75 4.45
N GLY A 21 5.57 2.65 3.50
CA GLY A 21 5.13 3.82 2.75
C GLY A 21 3.65 3.76 2.46
N TRP A 22 2.98 4.88 2.65
CA TRP A 22 1.58 5.04 2.28
C TRP A 22 1.45 5.07 0.75
N MET A 23 0.53 4.28 0.21
CA MET A 23 0.24 4.15 -1.21
C MET A 23 -1.27 4.21 -1.40
N LYS A 24 -1.72 5.05 -2.34
CA LYS A 24 -3.13 5.11 -2.72
C LYS A 24 -3.53 3.85 -3.46
N LYS A 25 -4.77 3.42 -3.26
CA LYS A 25 -5.38 2.37 -4.07
C LYS A 25 -5.36 2.79 -5.54
N LYS A 26 -4.74 1.98 -6.40
CA LYS A 26 -4.92 2.14 -7.84
C LYS A 26 -6.32 1.63 -8.19
N SER A 27 -7.24 2.56 -8.40
CA SER A 27 -8.55 2.31 -8.95
C SER A 27 -8.65 3.01 -10.30
N THR A 28 -9.34 2.38 -11.25
CA THR A 28 -9.69 3.02 -12.54
C THR A 28 -10.55 4.26 -12.33
N PHE A 29 -11.28 4.30 -11.22
CA PHE A 29 -12.18 5.39 -10.85
C PHE A 29 -11.72 6.02 -9.53
N GLN A 30 -11.69 7.35 -9.46
CA GLN A 30 -11.42 8.07 -8.22
C GLN A 30 -12.71 8.19 -7.40
N CYS A 31 -12.64 7.87 -6.11
CA CYS A 31 -13.76 8.03 -5.20
C CYS A 31 -13.93 9.52 -4.85
N LEU A 32 -15.15 10.03 -5.04
CA LEU A 32 -15.47 11.44 -4.76
C LEU A 32 -15.43 11.76 -3.26
N SER A 33 -15.73 10.77 -2.41
CA SER A 33 -15.80 10.95 -0.96
C SER A 33 -14.44 10.93 -0.26
N GLY A 34 -13.40 10.36 -0.89
CA GLY A 34 -12.09 10.20 -0.26
C GLY A 34 -11.18 9.21 -0.98
N ASP A 35 -9.91 9.17 -0.58
CA ASP A 35 -8.92 8.22 -1.07
C ASP A 35 -8.61 7.15 -0.01
N GLU A 36 -8.66 5.88 -0.41
CA GLU A 36 -8.10 4.77 0.37
C GLU A 36 -6.58 4.71 0.19
N ILE A 37 -5.86 4.79 1.31
CA ILE A 37 -4.40 4.76 1.35
C ILE A 37 -3.94 3.61 2.24
N PHE A 38 -3.04 2.79 1.72
CA PHE A 38 -2.47 1.64 2.41
C PHE A 38 -1.02 1.91 2.78
N LEU A 39 -0.65 1.70 4.04
CA LEU A 39 0.74 1.64 4.45
C LEU A 39 1.30 0.30 4.02
N VAL A 40 2.08 0.26 2.96
CA VAL A 40 2.65 -0.99 2.45
C VAL A 40 4.12 -1.05 2.81
N CYS A 41 4.57 -2.20 3.30
CA CYS A 41 5.98 -2.52 3.25
C CYS A 41 6.37 -2.73 1.80
N ARG A 42 7.24 -1.85 1.32
CA ARG A 42 7.75 -1.89 -0.05
C ARG A 42 8.67 -3.09 -0.29
N ASP A 43 9.24 -3.68 0.76
CA ASP A 43 10.27 -4.71 0.65
C ASP A 43 9.67 -6.10 0.39
N CYS A 44 8.67 -6.49 1.18
CA CYS A 44 7.95 -7.75 0.97
C CYS A 44 6.57 -7.58 0.33
N GLY A 45 6.14 -6.33 0.10
CA GLY A 45 4.82 -6.01 -0.43
C GLY A 45 3.68 -6.17 0.57
N LYS A 46 3.97 -6.37 1.87
CA LYS A 46 2.94 -6.58 2.90
C LYS A 46 2.28 -5.26 3.26
N ILE A 47 0.98 -5.17 3.10
CA ILE A 47 0.20 -4.07 3.67
C ILE A 47 0.26 -4.17 5.20
N LEU A 48 0.64 -3.07 5.84
CA LEU A 48 0.87 -2.92 7.27
C LEU A 48 -0.23 -2.12 7.95
N ASP A 49 -0.88 -1.20 7.24
CA ASP A 49 -1.96 -0.36 7.77
C ASP A 49 -2.82 0.18 6.61
N GLU A 50 -4.00 0.69 6.92
CA GLU A 50 -4.91 1.33 5.95
C GLU A 50 -5.62 2.53 6.56
N LYS A 51 -5.82 3.56 5.75
CA LYS A 51 -6.51 4.78 6.15
C LYS A 51 -7.35 5.30 4.99
N PHE A 52 -8.58 5.68 5.30
CA PHE A 52 -9.40 6.47 4.40
C PHE A 52 -9.17 7.95 4.68
N ILE A 53 -8.75 8.68 3.66
CA ILE A 53 -8.65 10.14 3.73
C ILE A 53 -9.87 10.69 3.00
N GLU A 54 -10.83 11.16 3.77
CA GLU A 54 -11.99 11.87 3.22
C GLU A 54 -11.51 13.10 2.48
N HIS A 55 -12.06 13.31 1.28
CA HIS A 55 -11.92 14.58 0.59
C HIS A 55 -12.86 15.55 1.31
N GLU A 56 -12.40 16.13 2.42
CA GLU A 56 -13.09 17.26 3.04
C GLU A 56 -13.29 18.29 1.93
N GLY A 57 -14.54 18.69 1.70
CA GLY A 57 -15.01 19.40 0.50
C GLY A 57 -14.49 20.83 0.30
N MET A 58 -13.24 21.11 0.63
CA MET A 58 -12.53 22.35 0.44
C MET A 58 -11.06 22.00 0.15
N GLY A 59 -10.58 22.34 -1.04
CA GLY A 59 -9.33 21.86 -1.63
C GLY A 59 -8.08 21.88 -0.74
N TRP A 60 -7.14 21.01 -1.13
CA TRP A 60 -5.72 20.96 -0.75
C TRP A 60 -5.21 22.23 -0.02
N LYS A 61 -4.76 22.07 1.23
CA LYS A 61 -3.81 23.00 1.85
C LYS A 61 -2.38 22.58 1.54
#